data_AF-A0A151DVI3-F1
#
_entry.id   AF-A0A151DVI3-F1
#
_cell.length_a   1.000
_cell.length_b   1.000
_cell.length_c   1.000
_cell.angle_alpha   90.00
_cell.angle_beta   90.00
_cell.angle_gamma   90.00
#
_symmetry.space_group_name_H-M   'P 1'
#
loop_
_entity.id
_entity.type
_entity.pdbx_description
1 polymer ?
#
loop_
_entity_poly.entity_id
_entity_poly.type
_entity_poly.pdbx_seq_one_letter_code
_entity_poly.pdbx_strand_id
1 'polypeptide(L)' 'MKCQEAKELLTGRDDVDIVTFPHDLNKWREEDLSFAKSHDVFEDLQRTAPVLWLDGEKKIGYLRIRKWLQDTTK' A
#
# COMPACT_ATOMS: atom_id res chain seq x y z
N MET A 1 7.66 -10.25 4.45
CA MET A 1 8.73 -10.06 3.44
C MET A 1 8.31 -9.11 2.30
N LYS A 2 7.22 -9.37 1.56
CA LYS A 2 6.85 -8.52 0.40
C LYS A 2 6.49 -7.06 0.70
N CYS A 3 5.93 -6.75 1.88
CA CYS A 3 5.72 -5.36 2.30
C CYS A 3 7.05 -4.62 2.56
N GLN A 4 8.04 -5.31 3.12
CA GLN A 4 9.36 -4.74 3.38
C GLN A 4 10.11 -4.47 2.07
N GLU A 5 10.09 -5.43 1.13
CA GLU A 5 10.67 -5.23 -0.21
C GLU A 5 9.99 -4.06 -0.95
N ALA A 6 8.66 -3.90 -0.85
CA ALA A 6 7.96 -2.76 -1.45
C ALA A 6 8.38 -1.43 -0.80
N LYS A 7 8.53 -1.41 0.54
CA LYS A 7 8.98 -0.22 1.27
C LYS A 7 10.39 0.20 0.86
N GLU A 8 11.30 -0.74 0.68
CA GLU A 8 12.66 -0.47 0.20
C GLU A 8 12.66 0.11 -1.22
N LEU A 9 11.82 -0.40 -2.12
CA LEU A 9 11.68 0.14 -3.48
C LEU A 9 11.10 1.57 -3.52
N LEU A 10 10.34 1.96 -2.50
CA LEU A 10 9.75 3.29 -2.37
C LEU A 10 10.59 4.23 -1.50
N THR A 11 11.68 3.74 -0.91
CA THR A 11 12.53 4.55 -0.03
C THR A 11 13.23 5.65 -0.82
N GLY A 12 13.08 6.91 -0.40
CA GLY A 12 13.68 8.08 -1.04
C GLY A 12 12.80 8.75 -2.10
N ARG A 13 11.59 8.25 -2.31
CA ARG A 13 10.55 8.96 -3.06
C ARG A 13 9.84 9.97 -2.15
N ASP A 14 9.65 11.18 -2.66
CA ASP A 14 8.91 12.27 -2.01
C ASP A 14 7.46 12.36 -2.50
N ASP A 15 7.13 11.64 -3.57
CA ASP A 15 5.79 11.58 -4.17
C ASP A 15 4.90 10.47 -3.60
N VAL A 16 5.40 9.66 -2.66
CA VAL A 16 4.66 8.52 -2.08
C VAL A 16 4.78 8.47 -0.56
N ASP A 17 3.64 8.50 0.12
CA ASP A 17 3.55 8.26 1.56
C ASP A 17 3.47 6.77 1.89
N ILE A 18 4.28 6.31 2.84
CA ILE A 18 4.29 4.90 3.28
C ILE A 18 3.53 4.78 4.61
N VAL A 19 2.30 4.28 4.54
CA VAL A 19 1.47 3.98 5.70
C VAL A 19 1.54 2.49 6.04
N THR A 20 1.76 2.16 7.31
CA THR A 20 1.82 0.78 7.79
C THR A 20 0.74 0.51 8.82
N PHE A 21 -0.04 -0.55 8.58
CA PHE A 21 -1.06 -1.02 9.51
C PHE A 21 -0.61 -2.27 10.27
N PRO A 22 -1.19 -2.54 11.45
CA PRO A 22 -1.02 -3.83 12.12
C PRO A 22 -1.40 -5.00 11.19
N HIS A 23 -0.63 -6.08 11.24
CA HIS A 23 -0.93 -7.28 10.44
C HIS A 23 -2.26 -7.93 10.84
N ASP A 24 -2.58 -7.90 12.14
CA ASP A 24 -3.83 -8.39 12.69
C ASP A 24 -4.89 -7.28 12.65
N LEU A 25 -5.97 -7.51 11.90
CA LEU A 25 -7.10 -6.57 11.75
C LEU A 25 -7.76 -6.23 13.09
N ASN A 26 -7.71 -7.13 14.08
CA ASN A 26 -8.28 -6.86 15.41
C ASN A 26 -7.48 -5.81 16.19
N LYS A 27 -6.27 -5.49 15.74
CA LYS A 27 -5.42 -4.45 16.33
C LYS A 27 -5.56 -3.10 15.63
N TRP A 28 -6.41 -3.01 14.62
CA TRP A 28 -6.66 -1.76 13.91
C TRP A 28 -7.47 -0.83 14.78
N ARG A 29 -7.04 0.43 14.85
CA ARG A 29 -7.80 1.50 15.46
C ARG A 29 -8.87 1.98 14.47
N GLU A 30 -9.89 2.68 14.96
CA GLU A 30 -10.90 3.29 14.10
C GLU A 30 -10.29 4.23 13.07
N GLU A 31 -9.22 4.95 13.43
CA GLU A 31 -8.45 5.80 12.53
C GLU A 31 -7.84 5.01 11.36
N ASP A 32 -7.25 3.85 11.65
CA ASP A 32 -6.63 2.98 10.64
C ASP A 32 -7.70 2.45 9.66
N LEU A 33 -8.85 2.05 10.20
CA LEU A 33 -10.01 1.60 9.42
C LEU A 33 -10.58 2.73 8.56
N SER A 34 -10.77 3.91 9.14
CA SER A 34 -11.30 5.09 8.45
C SER A 34 -10.38 5.51 7.30
N PHE A 35 -9.08 5.54 7.54
CA PHE A 35 -8.08 5.90 6.53
C PHE A 35 -8.03 4.88 5.38
N ALA A 36 -8.05 3.58 5.68
CA ALA A 36 -8.08 2.55 4.63
C ALA A 36 -9.38 2.60 3.81
N LYS A 37 -10.52 2.93 4.44
CA LYS A 37 -11.80 3.10 3.74
C LYS A 37 -11.86 4.38 2.91
N SER A 38 -11.29 5.49 3.36
CA SER A 38 -11.29 6.76 2.61
C SER A 38 -10.51 6.66 1.29
N HIS A 39 -9.59 5.70 1.18
CA HIS A 39 -8.83 5.40 -0.03
C HIS A 39 -9.33 4.15 -0.76
N ASP A 40 -10.46 3.57 -0.36
CA ASP A 40 -11.02 2.34 -0.95
C ASP A 40 -10.05 1.15 -0.99
N VAL A 41 -9.14 1.02 0.00
CA VAL A 41 -8.14 -0.06 0.06
C VAL A 41 -8.40 -1.09 1.15
N PHE A 42 -9.39 -0.87 2.03
CA PHE A 42 -9.65 -1.75 3.18
C PHE A 42 -9.91 -3.21 2.76
N GLU A 43 -10.83 -3.45 1.83
CA GLU A 43 -11.15 -4.80 1.36
C GLU A 43 -9.96 -5.48 0.68
N ASP A 44 -9.14 -4.70 -0.03
CA ASP A 44 -7.94 -5.19 -0.67
C ASP A 44 -6.91 -5.64 0.37
N LEU A 45 -6.69 -4.83 1.42
CA LEU A 45 -5.78 -5.12 2.53
C LEU A 45 -6.18 -6.35 3.34
N GLN A 46 -7.48 -6.68 3.42
CA GLN A 46 -7.95 -7.93 4.02
C GLN A 46 -7.55 -9.17 3.20
N ARG A 47 -7.40 -9.01 1.88
CA ARG A 47 -7.07 -10.11 0.95
C ARG A 47 -5.58 -10.22 0.70
N THR A 48 -4.90 -9.09 0.54
CA THR A 48 -3.48 -9.05 0.17
C THR A 48 -2.84 -7.70 0.47
N ALA A 49 -1.57 -7.74 0.85
CA ALA A 49 -0.71 -6.58 1.00
C ALA A 49 0.62 -6.85 0.29
N PRO A 50 1.37 -5.82 -0.15
CA PRO A 50 1.07 -4.38 -0.07
C PRO A 50 0.07 -3.90 -1.13
N VAL A 51 -0.55 -2.74 -0.90
CA VAL A 51 -1.40 -2.02 -1.86
C VAL A 51 -0.82 -0.62 -2.06
N LEU A 52 -0.64 -0.22 -3.32
CA LEU A 52 -0.35 1.17 -3.69
C LEU A 52 -1.62 1.81 -4.23
N TRP A 53 -1.97 2.97 -3.68
CA TRP A 53 -3.10 3.78 -4.12
C TRP A 53 -2.57 5.04 -4.79
N LEU A 54 -3.13 5.40 -5.94
CA LEU A 54 -2.72 6.52 -6.80
C LEU A 54 -3.98 7.23 -7.29
N ASP A 55 -4.45 8.26 -6.61
CA ASP A 55 -5.58 9.11 -7.01
C ASP A 55 -6.81 8.32 -7.53
N GLY A 56 -7.17 7.25 -6.82
CA GLY A 56 -8.30 6.38 -7.16
C GLY A 56 -7.94 5.10 -7.94
N GLU A 57 -6.70 4.97 -8.42
CA GLU A 57 -6.19 3.71 -8.98
C GLU A 57 -5.46 2.86 -7.93
N LYS A 58 -5.69 1.54 -7.93
CA LYS A 58 -5.09 0.59 -6.97
C LYS A 58 -4.15 -0.41 -7.66
N LYS A 59 -2.87 -0.42 -7.29
CA LYS A 59 -1.91 -1.48 -7.66
C LYS A 59 -1.78 -2.45 -6.49
N ILE A 60 -2.54 -3.53 -6.58
CA ILE A 60 -2.67 -4.53 -5.51
C ILE A 60 -1.55 -5.59 -5.64
N GLY A 61 -0.77 -5.75 -4.58
CA GLY A 61 0.30 -6.74 -4.47
C GLY A 61 1.65 -6.25 -5.02
N TYR A 62 2.71 -6.82 -4.44
CA TYR A 62 4.11 -6.43 -4.71
C TYR A 62 4.49 -6.42 -6.20
N LEU A 63 4.09 -7.44 -6.98
CA LEU A 63 4.46 -7.52 -8.40
C LEU A 63 3.88 -6.37 -9.23
N ARG A 64 2.65 -5.94 -8.94
CA ARG A 64 2.01 -4.82 -9.64
C ARG A 64 2.67 -3.49 -9.27
N ILE A 65 2.99 -3.30 -8.00
CA ILE A 65 3.70 -2.12 -7.50
C ILE A 65 5.09 -2.02 -8.12
N ARG A 66 5.84 -3.13 -8.13
CA ARG A 66 7.17 -3.19 -8.76
C ARG A 66 7.11 -2.86 -10.25
N LYS A 67 6.11 -3.37 -10.97
CA LYS A 67 5.93 -3.05 -12.39
C LYS A 67 5.63 -1.56 -12.59
N TRP A 68 4.71 -0.99 -11.82
CA TRP A 68 4.40 0.44 -11.88
C TRP A 68 5.63 1.32 -11.62
N LEU A 69 6.47 0.95 -10.64
CA LEU A 69 7.74 1.64 -10.39
C LEU A 69 8.66 1.58 -11.60
N GLN A 70 8.80 0.42 -12.24
CA GLN A 70 9.62 0.27 -13.45
C GLN A 70 9.11 1.11 -14.63
N ASP A 71 7.79 1.31 -14.73
CA ASP A 71 7.16 2.07 -15.81
C ASP A 71 7.25 3.60 -15.58
N THR A 72 7.31 4.06 -14.32
CA THR A 72 7.30 5.50 -13.96
C THR A 72 8.67 6.10 -13.66
N THR A 73 9.70 5.27 -13.49
CA THR A 73 11.07 5.74 -13.20
C THR A 73 11.97 5.78 -14.45
N LYS A 74 11.37 5.72 -15.65
CA LYS A 74 12.05 5.89 -16.94
C LYS A 74 11.84 7.31 -17.46
#